data_AF-A0A328FBX4-F1
#
_entry.id   AF-A0A328FBX4-F1
#
_cell.length_a   1.000
_cell.length_b   1.000
_cell.length_c   1.000
_cell.angle_alpha   90.00
_cell.angle_beta   90.00
_cell.angle_gamma   90.00
#
_symmetry.space_group_name_H-M   'P 1'
#
loop_
_entity.id
_entity.type
_entity.pdbx_description
1 polymer ?
#
loop_
_entity_poly.entity_id
_entity_poly.type
_entity_poly.pdbx_seq_one_letter_code
_entity_poly.pdbx_strand_id
1 'polypeptide(L)'
;MKKTSLRLILCLLMTCMLAFTGCSGEQKKPKPSPDESLQMLKDGNERFLNGKSEQPHLDKNRMMKAGLEDQGDHAYATVLANSDSRVPVEAIFDAGIMDIFVIRVAGNVCDNNEVGSIEYGLAHVRTPVVVVLGNTQCGAVTAVTRAINGNGHAMERNIPTLFDNIGPAVRKTMEKYPQAKGDEIIPLAIEENVWTSIRDLFMKSPATRGLVKSGKAKVVGAIYDVSDGRVYWLEDGTVDSILQEVEADPNRAMEAMADLILPPEPSHDAAPETHEVAPDAQDDATDAQEIAPEANEAAPEAQEVEVAPEADEAATDAQEVAPETDDDAPEVLAPSEAEETPADPETHDSDSHL
;
A
#
# COMPACT_ATOMS: atom_id res chain seq x y z
N MET A 1 -71.42 32.55 5.90
CA MET A 1 -70.66 31.37 6.37
C MET A 1 -69.66 30.78 5.35
N LYS A 2 -69.23 31.49 4.27
CA LYS A 2 -68.32 30.92 3.24
C LYS A 2 -66.87 31.46 3.23
N LYS A 3 -66.54 32.51 4.00
CA LYS A 3 -65.21 33.16 3.95
C LYS A 3 -64.19 32.59 4.94
N THR A 4 -64.63 31.90 5.99
CA THR A 4 -63.75 31.28 7.00
C THR A 4 -63.12 29.97 6.53
N SER A 5 -63.82 29.21 5.66
CA SER A 5 -63.32 27.93 5.12
C SER A 5 -62.13 28.11 4.14
N LEU A 6 -62.15 29.19 3.34
CA LEU A 6 -61.09 29.45 2.36
C LEU A 6 -59.76 29.88 3.00
N ARG A 7 -59.81 30.58 4.13
CA ARG A 7 -58.60 30.99 4.86
C ARG A 7 -57.94 29.82 5.60
N LEU A 8 -58.72 28.86 6.07
CA LEU A 8 -58.19 27.63 6.70
C LEU A 8 -57.50 26.73 5.66
N ILE A 9 -58.09 26.57 4.48
CA ILE A 9 -57.52 25.77 3.38
C ILE A 9 -56.22 26.40 2.84
N LEU A 10 -56.17 27.72 2.73
CA LEU A 10 -54.97 28.42 2.27
C LEU A 10 -53.83 28.35 3.31
N CYS A 11 -54.14 28.40 4.62
CA CYS A 11 -53.15 28.20 5.66
C CYS A 11 -52.62 26.76 5.68
N LEU A 12 -53.50 25.75 5.48
CA LEU A 12 -53.10 24.34 5.46
C LEU A 12 -52.18 24.01 4.26
N LEU A 13 -52.46 24.59 3.09
CA LEU A 13 -51.62 24.45 1.89
C LEU A 13 -50.27 25.15 2.05
N MET A 14 -50.23 26.30 2.73
CA MET A 14 -48.99 27.03 3.01
C MET A 14 -48.12 26.32 4.05
N THR A 15 -48.72 25.62 5.03
CA THR A 15 -47.97 24.75 5.96
C THR A 15 -47.49 23.44 5.33
N CYS A 16 -48.23 22.87 4.37
CA CYS A 16 -47.74 21.69 3.62
C CYS A 16 -46.58 22.02 2.67
N MET A 17 -46.50 23.24 2.13
CA MET A 17 -45.37 23.67 1.29
C MET A 17 -44.08 23.93 2.09
N LEU A 18 -44.18 24.20 3.40
CA LEU A 18 -43.03 24.40 4.28
C LEU A 18 -42.50 23.10 4.92
N ALA A 19 -43.22 21.98 4.77
CA ALA A 19 -42.82 20.68 5.32
C ALA A 19 -41.95 19.82 4.37
N PHE A 20 -41.68 20.30 3.15
CA PHE A 20 -40.92 19.55 2.14
C PHE A 20 -39.45 19.97 1.99
N THR A 21 -38.96 20.89 2.81
CA THR A 21 -37.62 21.49 2.66
C THR A 21 -36.53 20.84 3.52
N GLY A 22 -36.74 19.61 4.00
CA GLY A 22 -35.92 19.03 5.06
C GLY A 22 -35.41 17.60 4.83
N CYS A 23 -35.03 17.25 3.60
CA CYS A 23 -34.21 16.06 3.32
C CYS A 23 -33.27 16.39 2.15
N SER A 24 -32.35 17.34 2.36
CA SER A 24 -31.15 17.37 1.53
C SER A 24 -30.29 16.20 1.99
N GLY A 25 -30.47 15.04 1.37
CA GLY A 25 -29.47 13.97 1.47
C GLY A 25 -28.14 14.58 1.05
N GLU A 26 -27.15 14.50 1.92
CA GLU A 26 -25.80 14.99 1.67
C GLU A 26 -25.31 14.35 0.37
N GLN A 27 -25.19 15.16 -0.69
CA GLN A 27 -24.72 14.67 -1.99
C GLN A 27 -23.29 14.19 -1.80
N LYS A 28 -23.09 12.87 -1.85
CA LYS A 28 -21.78 12.24 -1.68
C LYS A 28 -20.82 12.82 -2.73
N LYS A 29 -19.73 13.42 -2.26
CA LYS A 29 -18.70 13.98 -3.14
C LYS A 29 -18.22 12.87 -4.10
N PRO A 30 -18.12 13.13 -5.41
CA PRO A 30 -17.57 12.15 -6.33
C PRO A 30 -16.12 11.82 -5.93
N LYS A 31 -15.72 10.57 -6.22
CA LYS A 31 -14.33 10.16 -5.99
C LYS A 31 -13.37 10.94 -6.88
N PRO A 32 -12.11 11.13 -6.43
CA PRO A 32 -11.05 11.62 -7.31
C PRO A 32 -10.91 10.73 -8.54
N SER A 33 -10.47 11.32 -9.64
CA SER A 33 -10.07 10.59 -10.85
C SER A 33 -8.84 9.70 -10.58
N PRO A 34 -8.53 8.74 -11.48
CA PRO A 34 -7.33 7.92 -11.35
C PRO A 34 -6.03 8.74 -11.22
N ASP A 35 -5.88 9.80 -12.01
CA ASP A 35 -4.68 10.64 -11.98
C ASP A 35 -4.62 11.50 -10.71
N GLU A 36 -5.74 12.05 -10.25
CA GLU A 36 -5.80 12.77 -8.96
C GLU A 36 -5.46 11.83 -7.80
N SER A 37 -5.94 10.59 -7.83
CA SER A 37 -5.67 9.59 -6.78
C SER A 37 -4.22 9.16 -6.76
N LEU A 38 -3.61 8.98 -7.94
CA LEU A 38 -2.18 8.74 -8.07
C LEU A 38 -1.36 9.93 -7.55
N GLN A 39 -1.80 11.15 -7.85
CA GLN A 39 -1.14 12.36 -7.35
C GLN A 39 -1.24 12.47 -5.82
N MET A 40 -2.39 12.14 -5.22
CA MET A 40 -2.54 12.09 -3.76
C MET A 40 -1.56 11.13 -3.10
N LEU A 41 -1.32 9.94 -3.69
CA LEU A 41 -0.31 8.99 -3.21
C LEU A 41 1.11 9.56 -3.33
N LYS A 42 1.44 10.19 -4.47
CA LYS A 42 2.74 10.85 -4.68
C LYS A 42 3.00 11.95 -3.66
N ASP A 43 2.02 12.82 -3.46
CA ASP A 43 2.11 13.92 -2.49
C ASP A 43 2.25 13.39 -1.06
N GLY A 44 1.55 12.30 -0.73
CA GLY A 44 1.67 11.62 0.56
C GLY A 44 3.06 11.04 0.80
N ASN A 45 3.67 10.40 -0.20
CA ASN A 45 5.04 9.92 -0.08
C ASN A 45 6.06 11.05 0.02
N GLU A 46 5.87 12.14 -0.72
CA GLU A 46 6.71 13.34 -0.56
C GLU A 46 6.58 13.95 0.85
N ARG A 47 5.39 13.98 1.45
CA ARG A 47 5.22 14.39 2.86
C ARG A 47 5.94 13.46 3.83
N PHE A 48 5.82 12.15 3.64
CA PHE A 48 6.52 11.13 4.43
C PHE A 48 8.05 11.32 4.38
N LEU A 49 8.61 11.44 3.17
CA LEU A 49 10.04 11.65 2.94
C LEU A 49 10.60 12.89 3.63
N ASN A 50 9.81 13.97 3.65
CA ASN A 50 10.24 15.24 4.22
C ASN A 50 9.95 15.37 5.73
N GLY A 51 9.44 14.31 6.39
CA GLY A 51 9.04 14.35 7.80
C GLY A 51 7.87 15.32 8.07
N LYS A 52 7.00 15.52 7.07
CA LYS A 52 5.87 16.46 7.08
C LYS A 52 4.53 15.75 6.91
N SER A 53 4.44 14.47 7.28
CA SER A 53 3.20 13.71 7.30
C SER A 53 2.11 14.46 8.06
N GLU A 54 0.95 14.62 7.43
CA GLU A 54 -0.20 15.29 8.02
C GLU A 54 -1.03 14.34 8.90
N GLN A 55 -0.84 13.03 8.73
CA GLN A 55 -1.60 11.99 9.43
C GLN A 55 -3.12 12.17 9.23
N PRO A 56 -3.59 12.34 7.98
CA PRO A 56 -5.01 12.58 7.73
C PRO A 56 -5.82 11.38 8.19
N HIS A 57 -7.03 11.62 8.68
CA HIS A 57 -8.01 10.55 8.95
C HIS A 57 -7.52 9.47 9.94
N LEU A 58 -6.63 9.85 10.88
CA LEU A 58 -6.17 8.99 11.98
C LEU A 58 -6.74 9.40 13.34
N ASP A 59 -7.74 10.29 13.36
CA ASP A 59 -8.41 10.75 14.56
C ASP A 59 -9.61 9.87 14.96
N LYS A 60 -10.07 10.06 16.21
CA LYS A 60 -11.20 9.32 16.79
C LYS A 60 -12.51 9.48 16.01
N ASN A 61 -12.76 10.64 15.39
CA ASN A 61 -13.98 10.84 14.61
C ASN A 61 -13.94 9.98 13.35
N ARG A 62 -12.79 9.89 12.67
CA ARG A 62 -12.64 8.97 11.53
C ARG A 62 -12.83 7.51 11.96
N MET A 63 -12.24 7.09 13.08
CA MET A 63 -12.44 5.74 13.62
C MET A 63 -13.92 5.44 13.86
N MET A 64 -14.69 6.39 14.41
CA MET A 64 -16.14 6.21 14.61
C MET A 64 -16.90 6.10 13.27
N LYS A 65 -16.54 6.89 12.26
CA LYS A 65 -17.13 6.79 10.92
C LYS A 65 -16.87 5.44 10.26
N ALA A 66 -15.70 4.84 10.47
CA ALA A 66 -15.38 3.53 9.91
C ALA A 66 -16.29 2.40 10.41
N GLY A 67 -16.95 2.57 11.57
CA GLY A 67 -17.96 1.63 12.06
C GLY A 67 -19.37 1.85 11.49
N LEU A 68 -19.59 2.90 10.69
CA LEU A 68 -20.91 3.36 10.24
C LEU A 68 -21.00 3.56 8.72
N GLU A 69 -19.88 3.87 8.06
CA GLU A 69 -19.79 4.23 6.65
C GLU A 69 -19.08 3.12 5.85
N ASP A 70 -19.35 3.06 4.54
CA ASP A 70 -18.71 2.09 3.65
C ASP A 70 -17.35 2.64 3.18
N GLN A 71 -16.28 1.85 3.31
CA GLN A 71 -14.95 2.24 2.83
C GLN A 71 -14.95 2.69 1.36
N GLY A 72 -15.84 2.12 0.54
CA GLY A 72 -16.04 2.47 -0.87
C GLY A 72 -16.48 3.91 -1.11
N ASP A 73 -16.83 4.66 -0.06
CA ASP A 73 -17.12 6.09 -0.14
C ASP A 73 -15.90 6.98 0.08
N HIS A 74 -14.80 6.40 0.57
CA HIS A 74 -13.61 7.13 1.00
C HIS A 74 -12.37 6.69 0.24
N ALA A 75 -12.18 5.39 0.03
CA ALA A 75 -10.92 4.87 -0.46
C ALA A 75 -10.62 5.34 -1.90
N TYR A 76 -9.43 5.88 -2.12
CA TYR A 76 -9.01 6.40 -3.42
C TYR A 76 -7.97 5.51 -4.10
N ALA A 77 -7.42 4.49 -3.44
CA ALA A 77 -6.49 3.56 -4.05
C ALA A 77 -6.66 2.13 -3.52
N THR A 78 -6.40 1.16 -4.37
CA THR A 78 -6.06 -0.22 -3.97
C THR A 78 -4.54 -0.38 -4.08
N VAL A 79 -3.90 -0.95 -3.07
CA VAL A 79 -2.43 -1.16 -3.08
C VAL A 79 -2.12 -2.62 -2.76
N LEU A 80 -1.50 -3.32 -3.72
CA LEU A 80 -0.87 -4.61 -3.51
C LEU A 80 0.59 -4.39 -3.12
N ALA A 81 0.97 -4.80 -1.91
CA ALA A 81 2.31 -4.59 -1.37
C ALA A 81 2.88 -5.86 -0.71
N ASN A 82 4.16 -5.81 -0.36
CA ASN A 82 4.82 -6.89 0.36
C ASN A 82 4.35 -6.96 1.83
N SER A 83 4.29 -8.17 2.40
CA SER A 83 4.07 -8.39 3.84
C SER A 83 5.25 -7.93 4.72
N ASP A 84 6.38 -7.53 4.12
CA ASP A 84 7.54 -6.98 4.82
C ASP A 84 7.15 -5.77 5.70
N SER A 85 7.41 -5.87 7.01
CA SER A 85 7.06 -4.85 8.00
C SER A 85 7.68 -3.46 7.74
N ARG A 86 8.75 -3.40 6.94
CA ARG A 86 9.39 -2.15 6.53
C ARG A 86 8.59 -1.39 5.46
N VAL A 87 7.49 -1.95 4.97
CA VAL A 87 6.60 -1.34 3.97
C VAL A 87 5.23 -1.01 4.60
N PRO A 88 5.14 0.00 5.49
CA PRO A 88 3.88 0.41 6.11
C PRO A 88 3.08 1.29 5.13
N VAL A 89 2.25 0.66 4.27
CA VAL A 89 1.59 1.28 3.11
C VAL A 89 0.86 2.60 3.46
N GLU A 90 0.06 2.62 4.52
CA GLU A 90 -0.67 3.80 4.97
C GLU A 90 0.28 4.93 5.36
N ALA A 91 1.36 4.62 6.07
CA ALA A 91 2.33 5.62 6.54
C ALA A 91 3.16 6.18 5.37
N ILE A 92 3.65 5.33 4.46
CA ILE A 92 4.49 5.77 3.32
C ILE A 92 3.72 6.66 2.33
N PHE A 93 2.39 6.58 2.30
CA PHE A 93 1.52 7.41 1.48
C PHE A 93 0.76 8.46 2.30
N ASP A 94 1.11 8.64 3.57
CA ASP A 94 0.46 9.57 4.51
C ASP A 94 -1.08 9.52 4.41
N ALA A 95 -1.61 8.29 4.48
CA ALA A 95 -3.02 7.96 4.37
C ALA A 95 -3.56 7.46 5.73
N GLY A 96 -4.87 7.58 5.94
CA GLY A 96 -5.52 7.16 7.17
C GLY A 96 -6.56 6.05 7.00
N ILE A 97 -7.43 5.94 8.00
CA ILE A 97 -8.47 4.91 8.06
C ILE A 97 -9.42 5.06 6.86
N MET A 98 -9.70 3.98 6.13
CA MET A 98 -10.54 3.92 4.92
C MET A 98 -10.02 4.69 3.68
N ASP A 99 -8.81 5.24 3.70
CA ASP A 99 -8.29 6.00 2.54
C ASP A 99 -7.73 5.11 1.43
N ILE A 100 -7.18 3.95 1.81
CA ILE A 100 -6.60 2.98 0.88
C ILE A 100 -7.09 1.57 1.21
N PHE A 101 -7.30 0.76 0.17
CA PHE A 101 -7.64 -0.65 0.27
C PHE A 101 -6.35 -1.48 0.09
N VAL A 102 -5.84 -2.06 1.17
CA VAL A 102 -4.49 -2.62 1.22
C VAL A 102 -4.53 -4.14 1.15
N ILE A 103 -3.72 -4.71 0.26
CA ILE A 103 -3.51 -6.14 0.08
C ILE A 103 -2.03 -6.41 0.30
N ARG A 104 -1.69 -7.31 1.23
CA ARG A 104 -0.29 -7.62 1.56
C ARG A 104 -0.02 -9.11 1.48
N VAL A 105 0.95 -9.46 0.63
CA VAL A 105 1.43 -10.84 0.48
C VAL A 105 2.95 -10.82 0.30
N ALA A 106 3.64 -11.84 0.80
CA ALA A 106 5.09 -11.95 0.66
C ALA A 106 5.50 -11.89 -0.83
N GLY A 107 6.38 -10.95 -1.17
CA GLY A 107 6.82 -10.74 -2.54
C GLY A 107 5.79 -10.08 -3.45
N ASN A 108 4.73 -9.46 -2.90
CA ASN A 108 3.70 -8.71 -3.65
C ASN A 108 3.17 -9.46 -4.89
N VAL A 109 3.11 -10.79 -4.80
CA VAL A 109 2.64 -11.68 -5.88
C VAL A 109 1.17 -11.44 -6.20
N CYS A 110 0.76 -11.78 -7.41
CA CYS A 110 -0.63 -11.63 -7.84
C CYS A 110 -1.23 -12.96 -8.29
N ASP A 111 -1.68 -13.76 -7.31
CA ASP A 111 -2.41 -15.00 -7.54
C ASP A 111 -3.93 -14.80 -7.32
N ASN A 112 -4.71 -15.87 -7.34
CA ASN A 112 -6.18 -15.79 -7.31
C ASN A 112 -6.74 -14.97 -6.12
N ASN A 113 -6.14 -15.06 -4.93
CA ASN A 113 -6.62 -14.32 -3.76
C ASN A 113 -6.32 -12.82 -3.89
N GLU A 114 -5.13 -12.46 -4.38
CA GLU A 114 -4.76 -11.07 -4.59
C GLU A 114 -5.53 -10.45 -5.75
N VAL A 115 -5.73 -11.20 -6.84
CA VAL A 115 -6.57 -10.77 -7.96
C VAL A 115 -8.00 -10.55 -7.50
N GLY A 116 -8.61 -11.50 -6.79
CA GLY A 116 -9.97 -11.34 -6.27
C GLY A 116 -10.10 -10.16 -5.30
N SER A 117 -9.06 -9.90 -4.50
CA SER A 117 -9.02 -8.72 -3.62
C SER A 117 -8.90 -7.41 -4.41
N ILE A 118 -8.10 -7.36 -5.48
CA ILE A 118 -8.01 -6.21 -6.38
C ILE A 118 -9.35 -5.99 -7.10
N GLU A 119 -10.00 -7.06 -7.58
CA GLU A 119 -11.33 -6.98 -8.19
C GLU A 119 -12.35 -6.43 -7.19
N TYR A 120 -12.29 -6.84 -5.93
CA TYR A 120 -13.15 -6.27 -4.89
C TYR A 120 -12.88 -4.77 -4.67
N GLY A 121 -11.61 -4.38 -4.59
CA GLY A 121 -11.18 -2.98 -4.51
C GLY A 121 -11.70 -2.13 -5.69
N LEU A 122 -11.63 -2.68 -6.90
CA LEU A 122 -12.05 -2.00 -8.12
C LEU A 122 -13.58 -1.97 -8.32
N ALA A 123 -14.27 -3.09 -8.09
CA ALA A 123 -15.68 -3.25 -8.41
C ALA A 123 -16.62 -2.83 -7.28
N HIS A 124 -16.23 -3.08 -6.02
CA HIS A 124 -17.08 -2.83 -4.85
C HIS A 124 -16.63 -1.59 -4.09
N VAL A 125 -15.34 -1.52 -3.75
CA VAL A 125 -14.78 -0.32 -3.10
C VAL A 125 -14.67 0.82 -4.12
N ARG A 126 -14.61 0.55 -5.42
CA ARG A 126 -14.53 1.54 -6.52
C ARG A 126 -13.29 2.41 -6.40
N THR A 127 -12.14 1.84 -6.10
CA THR A 127 -10.88 2.60 -6.08
C THR A 127 -10.44 2.94 -7.50
N PRO A 128 -10.16 4.21 -7.83
CA PRO A 128 -9.77 4.64 -9.18
C PRO A 128 -8.32 4.30 -9.56
N VAL A 129 -7.45 3.94 -8.62
CA VAL A 129 -6.07 3.49 -8.93
C VAL A 129 -5.72 2.19 -8.20
N VAL A 130 -4.96 1.33 -8.87
CA VAL A 130 -4.30 0.15 -8.30
C VAL A 130 -2.80 0.36 -8.39
N VAL A 131 -2.10 0.25 -7.25
CA VAL A 131 -0.64 0.28 -7.19
C VAL A 131 -0.14 -1.14 -6.89
N VAL A 132 0.72 -1.66 -7.76
CA VAL A 132 1.52 -2.86 -7.46
C VAL A 132 2.88 -2.37 -6.95
N LEU A 133 3.07 -2.46 -5.63
CA LEU A 133 4.20 -1.89 -4.90
C LEU A 133 5.20 -2.98 -4.50
N GLY A 134 6.30 -3.06 -5.24
CA GLY A 134 7.50 -3.79 -4.81
C GLY A 134 8.31 -3.00 -3.79
N ASN A 135 9.33 -3.62 -3.22
CA ASN A 135 10.27 -2.93 -2.35
C ASN A 135 11.71 -3.41 -2.53
N THR A 136 12.67 -2.51 -2.35
CA THR A 136 14.10 -2.86 -2.31
C THR A 136 14.36 -3.85 -1.17
N GLN A 137 15.39 -4.69 -1.31
CA GLN A 137 15.74 -5.73 -0.32
C GLN A 137 14.59 -6.71 -0.01
N CYS A 138 13.74 -7.03 -1.00
CA CYS A 138 12.64 -7.98 -0.84
C CYS A 138 13.18 -9.39 -0.54
N GLY A 139 12.84 -9.91 0.65
CA GLY A 139 13.28 -11.22 1.11
C GLY A 139 12.76 -12.38 0.26
N ALA A 140 11.52 -12.29 -0.23
CA ALA A 140 10.91 -13.34 -1.07
C ALA A 140 11.63 -13.47 -2.42
N VAL A 141 11.84 -12.34 -3.13
CA VAL A 141 12.58 -12.33 -4.40
C VAL A 141 14.02 -12.79 -4.18
N THR A 142 14.69 -12.31 -3.12
CA THR A 142 16.04 -12.75 -2.75
C THR A 142 16.13 -14.26 -2.55
N ALA A 143 15.18 -14.84 -1.80
CA ALA A 143 15.15 -16.28 -1.55
C ALA A 143 14.96 -17.08 -2.84
N VAL A 144 14.07 -16.63 -3.73
CA VAL A 144 13.80 -17.26 -5.03
C VAL A 144 15.02 -17.20 -5.94
N THR A 145 15.66 -16.04 -6.04
CA THR A 145 16.91 -15.85 -6.78
C THR A 145 18.01 -16.79 -6.29
N ARG A 146 18.22 -16.87 -4.97
CA ARG A 146 19.27 -17.74 -4.41
C ARG A 146 18.96 -19.22 -4.62
N ALA A 147 17.69 -19.62 -4.51
CA ALA A 147 17.29 -21.00 -4.78
C ALA A 147 17.52 -21.40 -6.25
N ILE A 148 17.15 -20.56 -7.21
CA ILE A 148 17.39 -20.80 -8.64
C ILE A 148 18.89 -20.90 -8.94
N ASN A 149 19.71 -20.11 -8.26
CA ASN A 149 21.18 -20.17 -8.34
C ASN A 149 21.81 -21.36 -7.59
N GLY A 150 21.02 -22.28 -7.03
CA GLY A 150 21.52 -23.47 -6.33
C GLY A 150 21.90 -23.24 -4.86
N ASN A 151 21.65 -22.05 -4.31
CA ASN A 151 21.94 -21.67 -2.92
C ASN A 151 20.66 -21.62 -2.05
N GLY A 152 19.66 -22.43 -2.38
CA GLY A 152 18.39 -22.51 -1.64
C GLY A 152 18.46 -23.46 -0.45
N HIS A 153 17.46 -23.36 0.43
CA HIS A 153 17.23 -24.29 1.54
C HIS A 153 15.84 -24.91 1.41
N ALA A 154 15.59 -25.98 2.17
CA ALA A 154 14.25 -26.54 2.29
C ALA A 154 13.27 -25.47 2.80
N MET A 155 12.07 -25.45 2.26
CA MET A 155 11.03 -24.46 2.58
C MET A 155 9.87 -25.11 3.30
N GLU A 156 9.17 -24.34 4.11
CA GLU A 156 7.91 -24.73 4.72
C GLU A 156 6.85 -25.01 3.63
N ARG A 157 5.90 -25.88 3.97
CA ARG A 157 4.94 -26.48 3.03
C ARG A 157 4.25 -25.52 2.06
N ASN A 158 3.94 -24.30 2.48
CA ASN A 158 3.15 -23.34 1.71
C ASN A 158 3.99 -22.25 1.00
N ILE A 159 5.30 -22.17 1.25
CA ILE A 159 6.17 -21.21 0.56
C ILE A 159 6.33 -21.52 -0.95
N PRO A 160 6.36 -22.80 -1.40
CA PRO A 160 6.49 -23.11 -2.82
C PRO A 160 5.48 -22.41 -3.74
N THR A 161 4.23 -22.19 -3.30
CA THR A 161 3.23 -21.50 -4.12
C THR A 161 3.55 -20.01 -4.32
N LEU A 162 4.17 -19.36 -3.33
CA LEU A 162 4.70 -18.00 -3.48
C LEU A 162 5.90 -17.99 -4.44
N PHE A 163 6.76 -19.02 -4.34
CA PHE A 163 7.90 -19.22 -5.22
C PHE A 163 7.49 -19.39 -6.68
N ASP A 164 6.42 -20.12 -6.95
CA ASP A 164 5.92 -20.37 -8.31
C ASP A 164 5.48 -19.07 -9.01
N ASN A 165 4.98 -18.09 -8.25
CA ASN A 165 4.62 -16.77 -8.76
C ASN A 165 5.85 -15.87 -9.01
N ILE A 166 6.92 -15.97 -8.20
CA ILE A 166 8.12 -15.10 -8.31
C ILE A 166 9.16 -15.67 -9.29
N GLY A 167 9.28 -16.99 -9.37
CA GLY A 167 10.28 -17.68 -10.18
C GLY A 167 10.30 -17.28 -11.66
N PRO A 168 9.16 -17.08 -12.34
CA PRO A 168 9.10 -16.58 -13.71
C PRO A 168 9.79 -15.22 -13.88
N ALA A 169 9.55 -14.27 -12.97
CA ALA A 169 10.17 -12.96 -13.00
C ALA A 169 11.70 -13.09 -12.91
N VAL A 170 12.19 -13.85 -11.93
CA VAL A 170 13.64 -14.06 -11.73
C VAL A 170 14.31 -14.69 -12.96
N ARG A 171 13.70 -15.75 -13.54
CA ARG A 171 14.25 -16.40 -14.74
C ARG A 171 14.30 -15.46 -15.92
N LYS A 172 13.22 -14.71 -16.16
CA LYS A 172 13.16 -13.69 -17.22
C LYS A 172 14.22 -12.62 -17.02
N THR A 173 14.46 -12.16 -15.79
CA THR A 173 15.54 -11.22 -15.49
C THR A 173 16.92 -11.80 -15.79
N MET A 174 17.19 -13.05 -15.38
CA MET A 174 18.47 -13.73 -15.66
C MET A 174 18.72 -13.88 -17.17
N GLU A 175 17.68 -14.18 -17.95
CA GLU A 175 17.75 -14.25 -19.42
C GLU A 175 18.01 -12.89 -20.06
N LYS A 176 17.38 -11.82 -19.55
CA LYS A 176 17.52 -10.45 -20.05
C LYS A 176 18.88 -9.84 -19.70
N TYR A 177 19.46 -10.22 -18.56
CA TYR A 177 20.71 -9.65 -18.04
C TYR A 177 21.74 -10.75 -17.72
N PRO A 178 22.25 -11.48 -18.74
CA PRO A 178 23.14 -12.62 -18.53
C PRO A 178 24.49 -12.25 -17.88
N GLN A 179 24.86 -10.97 -17.88
CA GLN A 179 26.06 -10.44 -17.23
C GLN A 179 25.90 -10.23 -15.71
N ALA A 180 24.68 -10.03 -15.20
CA ALA A 180 24.43 -9.80 -13.78
C ALA A 180 24.43 -11.15 -13.03
N LYS A 181 25.30 -11.29 -12.02
CA LYS A 181 25.52 -12.59 -11.36
C LYS A 181 25.14 -12.58 -9.88
N GLY A 182 24.73 -13.74 -9.40
CA GLY A 182 24.43 -13.94 -7.97
C GLY A 182 23.37 -12.96 -7.49
N ASP A 183 23.70 -12.19 -6.45
CA ASP A 183 22.78 -11.23 -5.83
C ASP A 183 22.63 -9.92 -6.64
N GLU A 184 23.48 -9.65 -7.65
CA GLU A 184 23.35 -8.47 -8.54
C GLU A 184 22.06 -8.48 -9.36
N ILE A 185 21.47 -9.67 -9.57
CA ILE A 185 20.20 -9.81 -10.30
C ILE A 185 19.00 -9.40 -9.44
N ILE A 186 19.13 -9.35 -8.11
CA ILE A 186 18.00 -9.18 -7.19
C ILE A 186 17.26 -7.86 -7.41
N PRO A 187 17.93 -6.69 -7.51
CA PRO A 187 17.23 -5.42 -7.75
C PRO A 187 16.43 -5.43 -9.07
N LEU A 188 17.02 -6.02 -10.13
CA LEU A 188 16.37 -6.15 -11.43
C LEU A 188 15.18 -7.13 -11.39
N ALA A 189 15.29 -8.19 -10.60
CA ALA A 189 14.23 -9.17 -10.41
C ALA A 189 13.09 -8.64 -9.55
N ILE A 190 13.36 -7.70 -8.62
CA ILE A 190 12.32 -7.01 -7.84
C ILE A 190 11.43 -6.19 -8.77
N GLU A 191 12.02 -5.42 -9.68
CA GLU A 191 11.26 -4.66 -10.67
C GLU A 191 10.48 -5.59 -11.62
N GLU A 192 11.15 -6.62 -12.16
CA GLU A 192 10.47 -7.59 -13.04
C GLU A 192 9.34 -8.34 -12.33
N ASN A 193 9.43 -8.53 -11.01
CA ASN A 193 8.36 -9.14 -10.21
C ASN A 193 7.13 -8.22 -10.09
N VAL A 194 7.31 -6.90 -10.05
CA VAL A 194 6.20 -5.93 -10.16
C VAL A 194 5.53 -6.06 -11.53
N TRP A 195 6.32 -6.10 -12.61
CA TRP A 195 5.77 -6.27 -13.96
C TRP A 195 5.07 -7.60 -14.18
N THR A 196 5.64 -8.68 -13.65
CA THR A 196 5.04 -10.03 -13.70
C THR A 196 3.72 -10.06 -12.93
N SER A 197 3.66 -9.43 -11.75
CA SER A 197 2.43 -9.33 -10.96
C SER A 197 1.33 -8.53 -11.67
N ILE A 198 1.69 -7.44 -12.37
CA ILE A 198 0.76 -6.67 -13.22
C ILE A 198 0.28 -7.53 -14.40
N ARG A 199 1.18 -8.27 -15.05
CA ARG A 199 0.82 -9.21 -16.12
C ARG A 199 -0.15 -10.26 -15.61
N ASP A 200 0.11 -10.86 -14.46
CA ASP A 200 -0.72 -11.88 -13.84
C ASP A 200 -2.12 -11.35 -13.50
N LEU A 201 -2.21 -10.15 -12.94
CA LEU A 201 -3.48 -9.44 -12.73
C LEU A 201 -4.26 -9.33 -14.03
N PHE A 202 -3.61 -8.86 -15.10
CA PHE A 202 -4.27 -8.75 -16.38
C PHE A 202 -4.58 -10.11 -16.99
N MET A 203 -3.76 -11.15 -16.85
CA MET A 203 -4.08 -12.48 -17.39
C MET A 203 -5.32 -13.08 -16.72
N LYS A 204 -5.46 -12.88 -15.41
CA LYS A 204 -6.49 -13.51 -14.58
C LYS A 204 -7.80 -12.70 -14.50
N SER A 205 -7.77 -11.37 -14.64
CA SER A 205 -8.94 -10.51 -14.40
C SER A 205 -9.46 -9.76 -15.64
N PRO A 206 -10.51 -10.26 -16.32
CA PRO A 206 -11.20 -9.53 -17.37
C PRO A 206 -11.85 -8.24 -16.87
N ALA A 207 -12.35 -8.25 -15.63
CA ALA A 207 -12.98 -7.09 -14.99
C ALA A 207 -11.98 -5.93 -14.85
N THR A 208 -10.77 -6.22 -14.34
CA THR A 208 -9.70 -5.23 -14.21
C THR A 208 -9.30 -4.67 -15.57
N ARG A 209 -9.06 -5.53 -16.57
CA ARG A 209 -8.75 -5.07 -17.95
C ARG A 209 -9.84 -4.17 -18.51
N GLY A 210 -11.11 -4.50 -18.28
CA GLY A 210 -12.26 -3.69 -18.72
C GLY A 210 -12.26 -2.29 -18.10
N LEU A 211 -12.00 -2.20 -16.79
CA LEU A 211 -11.94 -0.92 -16.08
C LEU A 211 -10.78 -0.04 -16.55
N VAL A 212 -9.60 -0.63 -16.73
CA VAL A 212 -8.41 0.07 -17.26
C VAL A 212 -8.65 0.60 -18.67
N LYS A 213 -9.12 -0.24 -19.60
CA LYS A 213 -9.42 0.18 -20.98
C LYS A 213 -10.49 1.27 -21.06
N SER A 214 -11.42 1.30 -20.11
CA SER A 214 -12.46 2.34 -20.06
C SER A 214 -12.01 3.65 -19.40
N GLY A 215 -10.79 3.71 -18.85
CA GLY A 215 -10.26 4.85 -18.11
C GLY A 215 -10.89 5.06 -16.73
N LYS A 216 -11.72 4.12 -16.26
CA LYS A 216 -12.35 4.19 -14.93
C LYS A 216 -11.39 3.84 -13.80
N ALA A 217 -10.35 3.08 -14.09
CA ALA A 217 -9.27 2.77 -13.18
C ALA A 217 -7.92 2.83 -13.89
N LYS A 218 -6.86 3.07 -13.13
CA LYS A 218 -5.47 3.00 -13.61
C LYS A 218 -4.69 1.96 -12.80
N VAL A 219 -3.84 1.18 -13.45
CA VAL A 219 -2.88 0.29 -12.78
C VAL A 219 -1.50 0.90 -12.95
N VAL A 220 -0.71 0.96 -11.87
CA VAL A 220 0.66 1.47 -11.89
C VAL A 220 1.59 0.54 -11.12
N GLY A 221 2.84 0.44 -11.59
CA GLY A 221 3.92 -0.24 -10.88
C GLY A 221 4.77 0.76 -10.10
N ALA A 222 5.24 0.38 -8.92
CA ALA A 222 6.14 1.20 -8.12
C ALA A 222 7.10 0.34 -7.28
N ILE A 223 8.23 0.92 -6.89
CA ILE A 223 9.21 0.32 -5.97
C ILE A 223 9.42 1.27 -4.80
N TYR A 224 9.14 0.79 -3.59
CA TYR A 224 9.49 1.46 -2.35
C TYR A 224 10.93 1.13 -1.94
N ASP A 225 11.77 2.14 -1.72
CA ASP A 225 13.09 1.93 -1.14
C ASP A 225 13.01 1.95 0.39
N VAL A 226 13.30 0.79 0.98
CA VAL A 226 13.22 0.59 2.44
C VAL A 226 14.30 1.35 3.21
N SER A 227 15.29 1.92 2.52
CA SER A 227 16.41 2.63 3.15
C SER A 227 16.17 4.13 3.35
N ASP A 228 15.43 4.77 2.44
CA ASP A 228 15.19 6.21 2.45
C ASP A 228 13.69 6.59 2.48
N GLY A 229 12.80 5.63 2.22
CA GLY A 229 11.36 5.85 2.23
C GLY A 229 10.76 6.31 0.89
N ARG A 230 11.55 6.38 -0.18
CA ARG A 230 11.08 6.90 -1.47
C ARG A 230 10.31 5.85 -2.25
N VAL A 231 9.21 6.26 -2.88
CA VAL A 231 8.52 5.46 -3.89
C VAL A 231 8.96 5.89 -5.28
N TYR A 232 9.64 4.99 -5.98
CA TYR A 232 9.99 5.13 -7.40
C TYR A 232 8.83 4.61 -8.24
N TRP A 233 8.18 5.51 -8.96
CA TRP A 233 7.07 5.18 -9.86
C TRP A 233 7.63 4.69 -11.19
N LEU A 234 7.20 3.51 -11.62
CA LEU A 234 7.67 2.90 -12.86
C LEU A 234 6.90 3.47 -14.07
N GLU A 235 7.46 3.31 -15.27
CA GLU A 235 6.93 3.94 -16.49
C GLU A 235 5.54 3.40 -16.88
N ASP A 236 4.56 4.30 -17.02
CA ASP A 236 3.18 3.98 -17.41
C ASP A 236 3.10 3.22 -18.76
N GLY A 237 3.98 3.54 -19.72
CA GLY A 237 3.99 2.89 -21.04
C GLY A 237 4.27 1.39 -21.00
N THR A 238 4.93 0.90 -19.94
CA THR A 238 5.14 -0.54 -19.74
C THR A 238 3.83 -1.24 -19.39
N VAL A 239 2.96 -0.62 -18.58
CA VAL A 239 1.65 -1.19 -18.22
C VAL A 239 0.76 -1.32 -19.46
N ASP A 240 0.73 -0.30 -20.32
CA ASP A 240 -0.03 -0.34 -21.57
C ASP A 240 0.48 -1.45 -22.51
N SER A 241 1.80 -1.63 -22.59
CA SER A 241 2.42 -2.71 -23.37
C SER A 241 2.03 -4.08 -22.84
N ILE A 242 2.10 -4.28 -21.51
CA ILE A 242 1.67 -5.54 -20.87
C ILE A 242 0.18 -5.80 -21.15
N LEU A 243 -0.68 -4.78 -21.04
CA LEU A 243 -2.10 -4.92 -21.30
C LEU A 243 -2.38 -5.34 -22.75
N GLN A 244 -1.67 -4.75 -23.72
CA GLN A 244 -1.78 -5.11 -25.13
C GLN A 244 -1.32 -6.55 -25.40
N GLU A 245 -0.18 -6.95 -24.84
CA GLU A 245 0.33 -8.32 -24.94
C GLU A 245 -0.65 -9.34 -24.34
N VAL A 246 -1.21 -9.03 -23.17
CA VAL A 246 -2.20 -9.89 -22.51
C VAL A 246 -3.46 -9.99 -23.35
N GLU A 247 -3.98 -8.90 -23.94
CA GLU A 247 -5.17 -8.96 -24.80
C GLU A 247 -4.97 -9.80 -26.07
N ALA A 248 -3.72 -9.93 -26.53
CA ALA A 248 -3.36 -10.82 -27.63
C ALA A 248 -3.18 -12.29 -27.19
N ASP A 249 -3.02 -12.57 -25.89
CA ASP A 249 -2.81 -13.91 -25.36
C ASP A 249 -4.13 -14.72 -25.35
N PRO A 250 -4.20 -15.88 -26.03
CA PRO A 250 -5.39 -16.73 -26.04
C PRO A 250 -5.65 -17.43 -24.71
N ASN A 251 -4.68 -17.50 -23.79
CA ASN A 251 -4.81 -18.17 -22.50
C ASN A 251 -5.33 -17.25 -21.39
N ARG A 252 -5.55 -15.96 -21.67
CA ARG A 252 -6.13 -15.04 -20.68
C ARG A 252 -7.54 -15.47 -20.29
N ALA A 253 -7.90 -15.25 -19.04
CA ALA A 253 -9.29 -15.41 -18.60
C ALA A 253 -10.20 -14.48 -19.42
N MET A 254 -11.42 -14.94 -19.75
CA MET A 254 -12.40 -14.16 -20.52
C MET A 254 -13.70 -13.91 -19.75
N GLU A 255 -14.06 -14.80 -18.83
CA GLU A 255 -15.26 -14.68 -18.01
C GLU A 255 -15.03 -13.70 -16.86
N ALA A 256 -15.74 -12.56 -16.89
CA ALA A 256 -15.56 -11.49 -15.90
C ALA A 256 -16.31 -11.75 -14.58
N MET A 257 -17.25 -12.70 -14.57
CA MET A 257 -18.09 -13.01 -13.41
C MET A 257 -17.99 -14.50 -13.11
N ALA A 258 -17.80 -14.84 -11.84
CA ALA A 258 -17.87 -16.22 -11.37
C ALA A 258 -19.32 -16.60 -11.04
N ASP A 259 -19.66 -17.87 -11.22
CA ASP A 259 -20.91 -18.42 -10.69
C ASP A 259 -20.89 -18.39 -9.16
N LEU A 260 -21.98 -17.92 -8.54
CA LEU A 260 -22.11 -17.91 -7.08
C LEU A 260 -22.34 -19.34 -6.57
N ILE A 261 -21.26 -20.02 -6.20
CA ILE A 261 -21.30 -21.33 -5.52
C ILE A 261 -21.07 -21.07 -4.03
N LEU A 262 -22.15 -21.00 -3.25
CA LEU A 262 -22.03 -20.95 -1.80
C LEU A 262 -21.57 -22.32 -1.28
N PRO A 263 -20.63 -22.37 -0.30
CA PRO A 263 -20.35 -23.62 0.38
C PRO A 263 -21.65 -24.18 0.97
N PRO A 264 -21.81 -25.51 1.04
CA PRO A 264 -22.99 -26.08 1.66
C PRO A 264 -23.09 -25.57 3.10
N GLU A 265 -24.29 -25.10 3.48
CA GLU A 265 -24.60 -24.73 4.85
C GLU A 265 -24.16 -25.88 5.79
N PRO A 266 -23.44 -25.59 6.89
CA PRO A 266 -23.09 -26.62 7.84
C PRO A 266 -24.37 -27.29 8.33
N SER A 267 -24.49 -28.60 8.12
CA SER A 267 -25.68 -29.35 8.50
C SER A 267 -25.92 -29.20 10.00
N HIS A 268 -27.11 -28.73 10.38
CA HIS A 268 -27.52 -28.61 11.78
C HIS A 268 -27.79 -29.97 12.46
N ASP A 269 -27.47 -31.09 11.80
CA ASP A 269 -27.74 -32.45 12.29
C ASP A 269 -26.56 -33.11 13.02
N ALA A 270 -25.44 -32.41 13.23
CA ALA A 270 -24.45 -32.86 14.20
C ALA A 270 -24.90 -32.43 15.61
N ALA A 271 -25.88 -33.16 16.16
CA ALA A 271 -26.00 -33.25 17.61
C ALA A 271 -24.62 -33.66 18.16
N PRO A 272 -24.13 -33.08 19.28
CA PRO A 272 -22.88 -33.55 19.87
C PRO A 272 -23.05 -35.03 20.17
N GLU A 273 -22.23 -35.87 19.55
CA GLU A 273 -22.10 -37.26 19.97
C GLU A 273 -21.81 -37.22 21.47
N THR A 274 -22.70 -37.86 22.23
CA THR A 274 -22.55 -38.01 23.67
C THR A 274 -21.18 -38.60 23.92
N HIS A 275 -20.27 -37.82 24.52
CA HIS A 275 -19.07 -38.36 25.12
C HIS A 275 -19.50 -39.49 26.06
N GLU A 276 -19.11 -40.72 25.73
CA GLU A 276 -19.24 -41.85 26.63
C GLU A 276 -18.54 -41.49 27.94
N VAL A 277 -19.35 -41.45 29.00
CA VAL A 277 -18.88 -41.27 30.38
C VAL A 277 -17.98 -42.47 30.69
N ALA A 278 -16.70 -42.20 30.96
CA ALA A 278 -15.78 -43.19 31.48
C ALA A 278 -16.32 -43.78 32.80
N PRO A 279 -16.20 -45.09 33.04
CA PRO A 279 -16.73 -45.70 34.26
C PRO A 279 -15.96 -45.25 35.51
N ASP A 280 -16.72 -45.11 36.59
CA ASP A 280 -16.38 -44.68 37.94
C ASP A 280 -14.98 -45.09 38.44
N ALA A 281 -14.21 -44.09 38.89
CA ALA A 281 -13.21 -44.26 39.94
C ALA A 281 -13.77 -43.66 41.23
N GLN A 282 -14.22 -44.53 42.13
CA GLN A 282 -14.64 -44.19 43.49
C GLN A 282 -13.43 -43.80 44.36
N ASP A 283 -13.70 -42.84 45.24
CA ASP A 283 -13.07 -42.55 46.54
C ASP A 283 -11.54 -42.44 46.63
N ASP A 284 -11.05 -41.22 46.86
CA ASP A 284 -10.54 -40.86 48.18
C ASP A 284 -10.39 -39.33 48.32
N ALA A 285 -11.22 -38.75 49.18
CA ALA A 285 -11.09 -37.37 49.64
C ALA A 285 -10.89 -37.35 51.16
N THR A 286 -9.67 -37.05 51.59
CA THR A 286 -9.30 -36.39 52.86
C THR A 286 -7.94 -35.71 52.55
N ASP A 287 -7.62 -34.46 52.89
CA ASP A 287 -7.86 -33.71 54.12
C ASP A 287 -7.44 -32.22 53.93
N ALA A 288 -7.78 -31.38 54.91
CA ALA A 288 -7.32 -30.00 55.19
C ALA A 288 -7.94 -28.82 54.37
N GLN A 289 -9.01 -28.19 54.86
CA GLN A 289 -9.07 -27.11 55.87
C GLN A 289 -8.67 -25.71 55.36
N GLU A 290 -9.71 -24.92 55.06
CA GLU A 290 -10.02 -23.57 55.54
C GLU A 290 -8.86 -22.67 56.04
N ILE A 291 -8.78 -21.45 55.49
CA ILE A 291 -8.91 -20.15 56.19
C ILE A 291 -8.61 -19.02 55.18
N ALA A 292 -9.62 -18.19 54.89
CA ALA A 292 -9.44 -16.82 54.40
C ALA A 292 -9.18 -15.89 55.59
N PRO A 293 -8.69 -14.65 55.37
CA PRO A 293 -9.64 -13.56 55.55
C PRO A 293 -9.49 -12.36 54.61
N GLU A 294 -10.56 -11.57 54.66
CA GLU A 294 -10.95 -10.37 53.93
C GLU A 294 -10.04 -9.14 54.11
N ALA A 295 -10.30 -8.17 53.23
CA ALA A 295 -9.74 -6.82 53.15
C ALA A 295 -10.06 -5.93 54.38
N ASN A 296 -9.17 -4.97 54.68
CA ASN A 296 -9.59 -3.59 54.98
C ASN A 296 -8.48 -2.53 54.75
N GLU A 297 -8.97 -1.35 54.33
CA GLU A 297 -8.44 0.03 54.24
C GLU A 297 -7.08 0.41 54.86
N ALA A 298 -6.28 1.20 54.10
CA ALA A 298 -5.93 2.61 54.42
C ALA A 298 -4.81 3.13 53.48
N ALA A 299 -4.97 4.35 52.95
CA ALA A 299 -3.94 5.09 52.21
C ALA A 299 -2.77 5.55 53.13
N PRO A 300 -1.63 5.97 52.55
CA PRO A 300 -1.22 7.33 52.84
C PRO A 300 -0.66 8.14 51.63
N GLU A 301 -0.93 9.43 51.78
CA GLU A 301 -0.39 10.69 51.28
C GLU A 301 0.86 10.74 50.36
N ALA A 302 0.78 11.73 49.48
CA ALA A 302 1.80 12.22 48.58
C ALA A 302 2.97 12.89 49.31
N GLN A 303 4.18 12.74 48.77
CA GLN A 303 5.29 13.68 48.96
C GLN A 303 5.95 14.01 47.62
N GLU A 304 5.80 15.29 47.30
CA GLU A 304 6.60 16.23 46.48
C GLU A 304 7.88 15.68 45.82
N VAL A 305 7.95 15.83 44.49
CA VAL A 305 9.22 15.86 43.75
C VAL A 305 9.47 17.32 43.37
N GLU A 306 10.47 17.92 44.00
CA GLU A 306 10.96 19.27 43.72
C GLU A 306 11.51 19.38 42.29
N VAL A 307 11.15 20.50 41.66
CA VAL A 307 11.70 21.03 40.40
C VAL A 307 12.73 22.10 40.76
N ALA A 308 13.90 22.10 40.10
CA ALA A 308 14.67 23.29 39.63
C ALA A 308 16.16 22.95 39.36
N PRO A 309 16.92 23.80 38.63
CA PRO A 309 16.60 24.49 37.39
C PRO A 309 17.77 24.48 36.35
N GLU A 310 17.52 25.03 35.17
CA GLU A 310 18.53 25.50 34.20
C GLU A 310 19.36 26.68 34.74
N ALA A 311 20.63 26.79 34.31
CA ALA A 311 21.34 28.07 34.11
C ALA A 311 22.68 27.89 33.33
N ASP A 312 22.63 28.26 32.07
CA ASP A 312 23.46 29.22 31.30
C ASP A 312 24.97 29.54 31.56
N GLU A 313 25.64 29.77 30.42
CA GLU A 313 26.87 30.50 30.05
C GLU A 313 28.21 30.38 30.84
N ALA A 314 29.29 30.04 30.12
CA ALA A 314 30.32 31.01 29.66
C ALA A 314 31.68 30.35 29.30
N ALA A 315 32.38 30.99 28.36
CA ALA A 315 33.57 30.55 27.62
C ALA A 315 34.93 30.75 28.32
N THR A 316 36.00 30.39 27.58
CA THR A 316 37.46 30.64 27.77
C THR A 316 38.21 29.59 28.62
N ASP A 317 39.41 29.10 28.34
CA ASP A 317 40.55 29.59 27.55
C ASP A 317 41.51 28.42 27.15
N ALA A 318 42.46 28.72 26.27
CA ALA A 318 43.35 27.83 25.51
C ALA A 318 44.58 27.22 26.25
N GLN A 319 45.13 26.13 25.69
CA GLN A 319 46.58 25.79 25.56
C GLN A 319 46.69 24.40 24.86
N GLU A 320 46.98 24.32 23.57
CA GLU A 320 48.31 24.29 22.91
C GLU A 320 49.21 23.14 23.38
N VAL A 321 49.52 22.21 22.46
CA VAL A 321 50.87 21.72 22.05
C VAL A 321 50.70 20.47 21.17
N ALA A 322 50.97 20.61 19.87
CA ALA A 322 51.45 19.54 18.97
C ALA A 322 52.99 19.54 18.97
N PRO A 323 53.65 18.43 18.59
CA PRO A 323 54.27 18.30 17.24
C PRO A 323 54.18 16.85 16.70
N GLU A 324 54.50 16.42 15.47
CA GLU A 324 55.07 16.91 14.19
C GLU A 324 54.75 15.75 13.18
N THR A 325 54.06 16.01 12.06
CA THR A 325 54.55 16.03 10.65
C THR A 325 55.42 14.85 10.18
N ASP A 326 54.96 14.15 9.14
CA ASP A 326 55.81 13.72 8.03
C ASP A 326 55.03 13.87 6.70
N ASP A 327 55.69 14.57 5.77
CA ASP A 327 55.33 14.90 4.41
C ASP A 327 55.27 13.67 3.49
N ASP A 328 54.30 13.64 2.56
CA ASP A 328 54.61 13.61 1.13
C ASP A 328 53.31 13.67 0.29
N ALA A 329 53.13 14.79 -0.40
CA ALA A 329 52.21 14.95 -1.52
C ALA A 329 52.99 15.61 -2.68
N PRO A 330 52.70 15.28 -3.95
CA PRO A 330 52.97 16.19 -5.04
C PRO A 330 51.68 16.82 -5.58
N GLU A 331 51.69 18.15 -5.65
CA GLU A 331 50.69 19.03 -6.25
C GLU A 331 50.71 19.00 -7.81
N VAL A 332 49.49 19.02 -8.36
CA VAL A 332 48.95 19.95 -9.39
C VAL A 332 49.56 19.98 -10.78
N LEU A 333 48.70 19.84 -11.80
CA LEU A 333 48.67 20.68 -13.01
C LEU A 333 47.33 20.54 -13.78
N ALA A 334 46.51 21.58 -13.69
CA ALA A 334 45.57 22.09 -14.69
C ALA A 334 45.79 23.62 -14.72
N PRO A 335 45.43 24.43 -15.76
CA PRO A 335 44.38 24.21 -16.77
C PRO A 335 44.76 24.66 -18.21
N SER A 336 43.85 24.51 -19.17
CA SER A 336 43.75 25.48 -20.28
C SER A 336 42.32 25.55 -20.83
N GLU A 337 41.73 26.73 -20.65
CA GLU A 337 40.52 27.22 -21.28
C GLU A 337 40.75 27.48 -22.78
N ALA A 338 39.71 27.36 -23.59
CA ALA A 338 39.65 27.93 -24.93
C ALA A 338 38.27 28.55 -25.14
N GLU A 339 38.24 29.87 -25.22
CA GLU A 339 37.07 30.68 -25.55
C GLU A 339 37.23 31.30 -26.95
N GLU A 340 36.15 31.22 -27.73
CA GLU A 340 35.62 32.22 -28.68
C GLU A 340 36.39 32.59 -29.99
N THR A 341 35.78 32.59 -31.19
CA THR A 341 34.69 33.50 -31.65
C THR A 341 34.23 33.18 -33.12
N PRO A 342 33.17 33.82 -33.66
CA PRO A 342 32.29 33.29 -34.72
C PRO A 342 32.54 33.86 -36.14
N ALA A 343 31.85 33.31 -37.15
CA ALA A 343 31.65 33.95 -38.47
C ALA A 343 30.25 33.68 -39.06
N ASP A 344 29.71 34.75 -39.63
CA ASP A 344 28.33 35.06 -40.06
C ASP A 344 27.93 34.45 -41.45
N PRO A 345 26.68 34.66 -41.92
CA PRO A 345 26.04 33.96 -43.04
C PRO A 345 26.16 34.70 -44.37
N GLU A 346 26.10 33.98 -45.49
CA GLU A 346 25.60 34.54 -46.76
C GLU A 346 24.86 33.48 -47.60
N THR A 347 23.80 34.00 -48.22
CA THR A 347 22.86 33.42 -49.17
C THR A 347 23.50 33.01 -50.50
N HIS A 348 23.08 31.87 -51.08
CA HIS A 348 22.90 31.82 -52.53
C HIS A 348 21.79 30.87 -52.97
N ASP A 349 20.92 31.47 -53.76
CA ASP A 349 19.80 30.97 -54.53
C ASP A 349 20.33 30.51 -55.90
N SER A 350 19.92 29.34 -56.38
CA SER A 350 19.71 29.06 -57.82
C SER A 350 19.27 27.61 -58.05
N ASP A 351 17.97 27.45 -58.33
CA ASP A 351 17.40 26.84 -59.52
C ASP A 351 18.11 25.68 -60.28
N SER A 352 17.23 24.76 -60.69
CA SER A 352 17.11 24.12 -62.01
C SER A 352 17.58 22.66 -62.21
N HIS A 353 16.57 21.84 -62.53
CA HIS A 353 16.54 20.79 -63.56
C HIS A 353 17.59 19.66 -63.52
N LEU A 354 17.17 18.47 -63.10
CA LEU A 354 16.78 17.35 -63.99
C LEU A 354 16.25 16.15 -63.20
#